data_AF-A0A0F6MQP5-F1
#
_entry.id   AF-A0A0F6MQP5-F1
#
_cell.length_a   1.000
_cell.length_b   1.000
_cell.length_c   1.000
_cell.angle_alpha   90.00
_cell.angle_beta   90.00
_cell.angle_gamma   90.00
#
_symmetry.space_group_name_H-M   'P 1'
#
loop_
_entity.id
_entity.type
_entity.pdbx_description
1 polymer ?
#
loop_
_entity_poly.entity_id
_entity_poly.type
_entity_poly.pdbx_seq_one_letter_code
_entity_poly.pdbx_strand_id
1 'polypeptide(L)'
;MGLKGKGKTTALNGGLSFPLSKIIINADAFNNTKNKALKGFLEYLKTGKTKNEFTRRIEEMIQTIKQNEQARQEYRLMSTFEMDARYKGFTEGTYNNKKETAKILKQLGDSIQKIMQVTGLPEEEIEKL
;
A
#
# COMPACT_ATOMS: atom_id res chain seq x y z
N MET A 1 -18.52 7.88 31.86
CA MET A 1 -18.89 6.99 30.73
C MET A 1 -18.70 7.73 29.41
N GLY A 2 -17.68 7.33 28.64
CA GLY A 2 -17.61 7.39 27.17
C GLY A 2 -17.48 8.75 26.46
N LEU A 3 -16.25 9.25 26.32
CA LEU A 3 -15.85 10.24 25.30
C LEU A 3 -16.04 9.66 23.90
N LYS A 4 -16.92 10.26 23.09
CA LYS A 4 -17.10 9.90 21.67
C LYS A 4 -16.21 10.80 20.81
N GLY A 5 -14.96 10.38 20.61
CA GLY A 5 -14.05 11.00 19.65
C GLY A 5 -14.59 10.82 18.23
N LYS A 6 -15.05 11.90 17.59
CA LYS A 6 -15.23 11.92 16.13
C LYS A 6 -13.89 12.32 15.53
N GLY A 7 -13.14 11.32 15.08
CA GLY A 7 -11.89 11.50 14.35
C GLY A 7 -12.08 12.44 13.17
N LYS A 8 -11.27 13.51 13.11
CA LYS A 8 -11.14 14.35 11.94
C LYS A 8 -10.39 13.53 10.88
N THR A 9 -11.06 13.21 9.78
CA THR A 9 -10.41 12.63 8.60
C THR A 9 -9.67 13.76 7.89
N THR A 10 -8.39 13.91 8.18
CA THR A 10 -7.51 14.80 7.40
C THR A 10 -7.25 14.10 6.06
N ALA A 11 -7.90 14.58 4.99
CA ALA A 11 -7.63 14.10 3.64
C ALA A 11 -6.27 14.63 3.18
N LEU A 12 -5.25 13.77 3.26
CA LEU A 12 -4.02 13.97 2.49
C LEU A 12 -4.33 13.56 1.05
N ASN A 13 -4.26 14.52 0.14
CA ASN A 13 -4.49 14.43 -1.31
C ASN A 13 -5.96 14.50 -1.76
N GLY A 14 -6.51 15.72 -1.82
CA GLY A 14 -7.40 16.24 -2.89
C GLY A 14 -8.57 15.41 -3.47
N GLY A 15 -8.94 14.28 -2.87
CA GLY A 15 -9.99 13.42 -3.37
C GLY A 15 -11.36 14.02 -3.08
N LEU A 16 -12.09 14.39 -4.13
CA LEU A 16 -13.49 14.77 -4.02
C LEU A 16 -14.24 13.64 -3.32
N SER A 17 -14.65 13.84 -2.07
CA SER A 17 -15.48 12.89 -1.35
C SER A 17 -16.92 13.07 -1.84
N PHE A 18 -17.30 12.30 -2.85
CA PHE A 18 -18.70 12.19 -3.21
C PHE A 18 -19.45 11.48 -2.08
N PRO A 19 -20.63 11.96 -1.65
CA PRO A 19 -21.45 11.22 -0.71
C PRO A 19 -21.80 9.85 -1.30
N LEU A 20 -21.38 8.79 -0.62
CA LEU A 20 -21.72 7.42 -0.98
C LEU A 20 -23.23 7.21 -0.81
N SER A 21 -23.95 7.24 -1.92
CA SER A 21 -25.37 6.92 -1.97
C SER A 21 -25.53 5.42 -2.15
N LYS A 22 -26.16 4.74 -1.17
CA LYS A 22 -26.49 3.32 -1.26
C LYS A 22 -27.86 3.18 -1.94
N ILE A 23 -27.90 2.47 -3.06
CA ILE A 23 -29.13 2.18 -3.80
C ILE A 23 -29.31 0.67 -3.84
N ILE A 24 -30.48 0.18 -3.44
CA ILE A 24 -30.84 -1.24 -3.51
C ILE A 24 -31.74 -1.43 -4.73
N ILE A 25 -31.34 -2.32 -5.64
CA ILE A 25 -32.03 -2.54 -6.92
C ILE A 25 -32.31 -4.03 -7.09
N ASN A 26 -33.53 -4.39 -7.50
CA ASN A 26 -33.84 -5.75 -7.92
C ASN A 26 -33.48 -5.93 -9.41
N ALA A 27 -32.34 -6.58 -9.66
CA ALA A 27 -31.89 -6.85 -11.03
C ALA A 27 -32.82 -7.83 -11.78
N ASP A 28 -33.49 -8.75 -11.10
CA ASP A 28 -34.32 -9.80 -11.72
C ASP A 28 -35.65 -9.26 -12.29
N ALA A 29 -36.02 -8.02 -11.96
CA ALA A 29 -37.21 -7.35 -12.48
C ALA A 29 -37.10 -6.96 -13.98
N PHE A 30 -35.96 -7.20 -14.64
CA PHE A 30 -35.77 -6.88 -16.06
C PHE A 30 -36.78 -7.58 -16.98
N ASN A 31 -37.25 -8.78 -16.61
CA ASN A 31 -38.26 -9.52 -17.38
C ASN A 31 -39.63 -8.81 -17.42
N ASN A 32 -39.97 -8.06 -16.36
CA ASN A 32 -41.27 -7.42 -16.18
C ASN A 32 -41.25 -5.92 -16.54
N THR A 33 -40.09 -5.39 -16.94
CA THR A 33 -39.90 -3.97 -17.22
C THR A 33 -40.23 -3.63 -18.66
N LYS A 34 -41.19 -2.70 -18.86
CA LYS A 34 -41.59 -2.22 -20.20
C LYS A 34 -40.58 -1.25 -20.84
N ASN A 35 -39.86 -0.48 -20.02
CA ASN A 35 -38.86 0.47 -20.52
C ASN A 35 -37.60 -0.29 -21.01
N LYS A 36 -37.31 -0.16 -22.31
CA LYS A 36 -36.19 -0.85 -22.97
C LYS A 36 -34.82 -0.48 -22.40
N ALA A 37 -34.61 0.78 -22.00
CA ALA A 37 -33.34 1.24 -21.44
C ALA A 37 -33.13 0.69 -20.02
N LEU A 38 -34.17 0.75 -19.18
CA LEU A 38 -34.12 0.19 -17.82
C LEU A 38 -33.97 -1.34 -17.85
N LYS A 39 -34.69 -2.03 -18.74
CA LYS A 39 -34.55 -3.47 -18.95
C LYS A 39 -33.10 -3.84 -19.32
N GLY A 40 -32.50 -3.11 -20.26
CA GLY A 40 -31.10 -3.34 -20.65
C GLY A 40 -30.10 -3.09 -19.52
N PHE A 41 -30.34 -2.07 -18.68
CA PHE A 41 -29.50 -1.78 -17.52
C PHE A 41 -29.60 -2.87 -16.44
N LEU A 42 -30.81 -3.30 -16.07
CA LEU A 42 -31.02 -4.37 -15.08
C LEU A 42 -30.46 -5.71 -15.57
N GLU A 43 -30.59 -6.00 -16.87
CA GLU A 43 -29.99 -7.19 -17.46
C GLU A 43 -28.45 -7.13 -17.43
N TYR A 44 -27.86 -5.96 -17.68
CA TYR A 44 -26.42 -5.75 -17.51
C TYR A 44 -25.99 -5.98 -16.05
N LEU A 45 -26.70 -5.45 -15.06
CA LEU A 45 -26.39 -5.69 -13.64
C LEU A 45 -26.43 -7.18 -13.27
N LYS A 46 -27.32 -7.97 -13.89
CA LYS A 46 -27.42 -9.41 -13.64
C LYS A 46 -26.37 -10.24 -14.40
N THR A 47 -26.08 -9.87 -15.64
CA THR A 47 -25.34 -10.73 -16.59
C THR A 47 -23.94 -10.23 -16.94
N GLY A 48 -23.64 -8.95 -16.67
CA GLY A 48 -22.41 -8.27 -17.08
C GLY A 48 -22.29 -8.00 -18.58
N LYS A 49 -23.31 -8.32 -19.39
CA LYS A 49 -23.25 -8.16 -20.86
C LYS A 49 -23.70 -6.77 -21.28
N THR A 50 -22.87 -6.06 -22.04
CA THR A 50 -23.20 -4.75 -22.60
C THR A 50 -24.14 -4.90 -23.80
N LYS A 51 -25.31 -4.25 -23.76
CA LYS A 51 -26.31 -4.32 -24.84
C LYS A 51 -26.65 -2.97 -25.46
N ASN A 52 -26.21 -1.88 -24.85
CA ASN A 52 -26.48 -0.52 -25.29
C ASN A 52 -25.28 0.40 -24.98
N GLU A 53 -25.27 1.58 -25.60
CA GLU A 53 -24.19 2.56 -25.42
C GLU A 53 -23.98 2.96 -23.96
N PHE A 54 -25.08 3.09 -23.20
CA PHE A 54 -25.03 3.45 -21.78
C PHE A 54 -24.26 2.42 -20.94
N THR A 55 -24.56 1.12 -21.08
CA THR A 55 -23.85 0.04 -20.37
C THR A 55 -22.40 -0.08 -20.81
N ARG A 56 -22.09 0.21 -22.08
CA ARG A 56 -20.70 0.23 -22.57
C ARG A 56 -19.88 1.34 -21.90
N ARG A 57 -20.44 2.55 -21.77
CA ARG A 57 -19.78 3.67 -21.08
C ARG A 57 -19.52 3.35 -19.60
N ILE A 58 -20.44 2.64 -18.94
CA ILE A 58 -20.23 2.16 -17.56
C ILE A 58 -19.05 1.19 -17.50
N GLU A 59 -18.98 0.22 -18.40
CA GLU A 59 -17.90 -0.76 -18.46
C GLU A 59 -16.52 -0.11 -18.71
N GLU A 60 -16.45 0.85 -19.63
CA GLU A 60 -15.23 1.61 -19.93
C GLU A 60 -14.72 2.40 -18.70
N MET A 61 -15.63 3.02 -17.94
CA MET A 61 -15.28 3.71 -16.70
C MET A 61 -14.80 2.72 -15.62
N ILE A 62 -15.49 1.58 -15.45
CA ILE A 62 -15.07 0.53 -14.51
C ILE A 62 -13.67 0.03 -14.86
N GLN A 63 -13.41 -0.21 -16.15
CA GLN A 63 -12.12 -0.70 -16.61
C GLN A 63 -11.00 0.31 -16.35
N THR A 64 -11.26 1.59 -16.60
CA THR A 64 -10.31 2.68 -16.34
C THR A 64 -9.98 2.78 -14.84
N ILE A 65 -10.98 2.67 -13.97
CA ILE A 65 -10.79 2.70 -12.51
C ILE A 65 -10.01 1.47 -12.05
N LYS A 66 -10.36 0.27 -12.53
CA LYS A 66 -9.64 -0.98 -12.18
C LYS A 66 -8.17 -0.92 -12.57
N GLN A 67 -7.86 -0.43 -13.77
CA GLN A 67 -6.48 -0.26 -14.23
C GLN A 67 -5.72 0.73 -13.33
N ASN A 68 -6.35 1.85 -12.94
CA ASN A 68 -5.75 2.80 -12.01
C ASN A 68 -5.52 2.18 -10.63
N GLU A 69 -6.49 1.41 -10.13
CA GLU A 69 -6.39 0.74 -8.84
C GLU A 69 -5.33 -0.36 -8.84
N GLN A 70 -5.22 -1.15 -9.92
CA GLN A 70 -4.12 -2.11 -10.11
C GLN A 70 -2.77 -1.38 -10.13
N ALA A 71 -2.64 -0.29 -10.89
CA ALA A 71 -1.41 0.49 -10.91
C ALA A 71 -1.06 1.07 -9.52
N ARG A 72 -2.08 1.48 -8.74
CA ARG A 72 -1.88 1.91 -7.34
C ARG A 72 -1.44 0.76 -6.43
N GLN A 73 -1.98 -0.44 -6.64
CA GLN A 73 -1.57 -1.64 -5.89
C GLN A 73 -0.12 -2.00 -6.22
N GLU A 74 0.24 -2.03 -7.50
CA GLU A 74 1.61 -2.27 -7.96
C GLU A 74 2.58 -1.22 -7.41
N TYR A 75 2.22 0.07 -7.47
CA TYR A 75 3.04 1.14 -6.89
C TYR A 75 3.23 0.96 -5.37
N ARG A 76 2.17 0.57 -4.66
CA ARG A 76 2.26 0.26 -3.22
C ARG A 76 3.23 -0.89 -2.98
N LEU A 77 3.10 -1.98 -3.71
CA LEU A 77 4.00 -3.14 -3.59
C LEU A 77 5.46 -2.77 -3.89
N MET A 78 5.71 -2.06 -4.99
CA MET A 78 7.05 -1.57 -5.34
C MET A 78 7.63 -0.70 -4.22
N SER A 79 6.86 0.29 -3.73
CA SER A 79 7.32 1.17 -2.65
C SER A 79 7.67 0.42 -1.36
N THR A 80 6.90 -0.62 -1.01
CA THR A 80 7.22 -1.44 0.17
C THR A 80 8.49 -2.24 0.00
N PHE A 81 8.72 -2.80 -1.20
CA PHE A 81 9.94 -3.52 -1.52
C PHE A 81 11.16 -2.59 -1.51
N GLU A 82 11.04 -1.41 -2.12
CA GLU A 82 12.10 -0.39 -2.12
C GLU A 82 12.44 0.08 -0.70
N MET A 83 11.43 0.28 0.16
CA MET A 83 11.65 0.63 1.56
C MET A 83 12.37 -0.48 2.33
N ASP A 84 11.96 -1.74 2.16
CA ASP A 84 12.59 -2.89 2.81
C ASP A 84 14.05 -3.07 2.35
N ALA A 85 14.31 -2.93 1.04
CA ALA A 85 15.66 -2.98 0.49
C ALA A 85 16.55 -1.85 1.03
N ARG A 86 16.03 -0.62 1.12
CA ARG A 86 16.76 0.51 1.72
C ARG A 86 17.03 0.30 3.20
N TYR A 87 16.04 -0.19 3.95
CA TYR A 87 16.20 -0.47 5.37
C TYR A 87 17.28 -1.52 5.59
N LYS A 88 17.21 -2.65 4.88
CA LYS A 88 18.23 -3.71 4.93
C LYS A 88 19.61 -3.17 4.56
N GLY A 89 19.74 -2.47 3.44
CA GLY A 89 21.01 -1.88 3.02
C GLY A 89 21.58 -0.88 4.03
N PHE A 90 20.74 -0.07 4.67
CA PHE A 90 21.16 0.84 5.73
C PHE A 90 21.61 0.08 6.99
N THR A 91 20.85 -0.94 7.43
CA THR A 91 21.21 -1.75 8.60
C THR A 91 22.49 -2.56 8.39
N GLU A 92 22.66 -3.17 7.21
CA GLU A 92 23.88 -3.92 6.88
C GLU A 92 25.07 -2.98 6.71
N GLY A 93 24.89 -1.84 6.03
CA GLY A 93 25.94 -0.84 5.87
C GLY A 93 26.40 -0.24 7.20
N THR A 94 25.46 0.10 8.09
CA THR A 94 25.81 0.58 9.43
C THR A 94 26.53 -0.48 10.27
N TYR A 95 26.09 -1.74 10.20
CA TYR A 95 26.76 -2.84 10.89
C TYR A 95 28.17 -3.11 10.34
N ASN A 96 28.33 -3.11 9.01
CA ASN A 96 29.62 -3.26 8.35
C ASN A 96 30.59 -2.12 8.73
N ASN A 97 30.11 -0.87 8.75
CA ASN A 97 30.92 0.27 9.21
C ASN A 97 31.37 0.11 10.67
N LYS A 98 30.50 -0.38 11.55
CA LYS A 98 30.87 -0.67 12.95
C LYS A 98 31.97 -1.73 13.02
N LYS A 99 31.88 -2.79 12.21
CA LYS A 99 32.91 -3.84 12.13
C LYS A 99 34.24 -3.33 11.61
N GLU A 100 34.24 -2.57 10.52
CA GLU A 100 35.47 -1.99 9.97
C GLU A 100 36.12 -1.02 10.97
N THR A 101 35.32 -0.20 11.65
CA THR A 101 35.81 0.68 12.73
C THR A 101 36.45 -0.14 13.86
N ALA A 102 35.81 -1.23 14.30
CA ALA A 102 36.36 -2.11 15.34
C ALA A 102 37.67 -2.77 14.92
N LYS A 103 37.80 -3.23 13.66
CA LYS A 103 39.06 -3.79 13.14
C LYS A 103 40.20 -2.76 13.19
N ILE A 104 39.95 -1.53 12.75
CA ILE A 104 40.96 -0.47 12.77
C ILE A 104 41.41 -0.17 14.20
N LEU A 105 40.48 0.00 15.14
CA LEU A 105 40.81 0.27 16.54
C LEU A 105 41.61 -0.87 17.18
N LYS A 106 41.25 -2.12 16.86
CA LYS A 106 41.98 -3.31 17.32
C LYS A 106 43.41 -3.34 16.78
N GLN A 107 43.60 -3.02 15.49
CA GLN A 107 44.92 -2.91 14.87
C GLN A 107 45.77 -1.77 15.47
N LEU A 108 45.14 -0.69 15.92
CA LEU A 108 45.80 0.43 16.60
C LEU A 108 46.15 0.13 18.07
N GLY A 109 45.75 -1.04 18.59
CA GLY A 109 46.05 -1.48 19.95
C GLY A 109 45.11 -0.93 21.04
N ASP A 110 43.93 -0.44 20.67
CA ASP A 110 42.94 0.00 21.65
C ASP A 110 42.35 -1.19 22.45
N SER A 111 41.98 -0.94 23.71
CA SER A 111 41.38 -1.96 24.57
C SER A 111 39.97 -2.36 24.10
N ILE A 112 39.60 -3.62 24.31
CA ILE A 112 38.29 -4.18 23.93
C ILE A 112 37.14 -3.32 24.49
N GLN A 113 37.23 -2.89 25.75
CA GLN A 113 36.23 -2.02 26.39
C GLN A 113 36.02 -0.70 25.65
N LYS A 114 37.10 -0.07 25.15
CA LYS A 114 37.03 1.17 24.38
C LYS A 114 36.40 0.93 23.01
N ILE A 115 36.73 -0.19 22.36
CA ILE A 115 36.15 -0.57 21.06
C ILE A 115 34.64 -0.83 21.21
N MET A 116 34.21 -1.50 22.28
CA MET A 116 32.80 -1.72 22.59
C MET A 116 32.05 -0.40 22.76
N GLN A 117 32.62 0.56 23.53
CA GLN A 117 31.99 1.86 23.74
C GLN A 117 31.85 2.68 22.44
N VAL A 118 32.85 2.62 21.55
CA VAL A 118 32.85 3.40 20.30
C VAL A 118 31.95 2.78 19.23
N THR A 119 31.96 1.47 19.09
CA THR A 119 31.27 0.78 17.98
C THR A 119 29.90 0.23 18.38
N GLY A 120 29.66 0.03 19.68
CA GLY A 120 28.46 -0.62 20.21
C GLY A 120 28.35 -2.10 19.83
N LEU A 121 29.44 -2.73 19.39
CA LEU A 121 29.51 -4.17 19.13
C LEU A 121 29.71 -4.95 20.44
N PRO A 122 29.19 -6.18 20.55
CA PRO A 122 29.43 -7.03 21.71
C PRO A 122 30.88 -7.49 21.75
N GLU A 123 31.37 -7.79 22.96
CA GLU A 123 32.74 -8.24 23.23
C GLU A 123 33.13 -9.45 22.36
N GLU A 124 32.27 -10.47 22.31
CA GLU A 124 32.49 -11.69 21.54
C GLU A 124 32.73 -11.43 20.04
N GLU A 125 32.08 -10.42 19.46
CA GLU A 125 32.28 -10.06 18.06
C GLU A 125 33.62 -9.37 17.87
N ILE A 126 34.02 -8.48 18.77
CA ILE A 126 35.28 -7.74 18.71
C ILE A 126 36.47 -8.70 18.90
N GLU A 127 36.35 -9.70 19.77
CA GLU A 127 37.37 -10.73 19.96
C GLU A 127 37.62 -11.54 18.69
N LYS A 128 36.56 -11.84 17.93
CA LYS A 128 36.61 -12.62 16.68
C LYS A 128 37.07 -11.83 15.44
N LEU A 129 37.07 -10.50 15.49
CA LEU A 129 37.53 -9.61 14.40
C LEU A 129 39.05 -9.62 14.22
#